data_AF-A0A954QTT4-F1
#
_entry.id   AF-A0A954QTT4-F1
#
_cell.length_a   1.000
_cell.length_b   1.000
_cell.length_c   1.000
_cell.angle_alpha   90.00
_cell.angle_beta   90.00
_cell.angle_gamma   90.00
#
_symmetry.space_group_name_H-M   'P 1'
#
loop_
_entity.id
_entity.type
_entity.pdbx_description
1 polymer ?
#
loop_
_entity_poly.entity_id
_entity_poly.type
_entity_poly.pdbx_seq_one_letter_code
_entity_poly.pdbx_strand_id
1 'polypeptide(L)' 'MRDIRVDNQGDSIVLFGRVASFYQKQLAQELVRGVIQDHALQNAISVES' A
#
# COMPACT_ATOMS: atom_id res chain seq x y z
N MET A 1 0.04 12.81 -9.48
CA MET A 1 1.14 11.84 -9.67
C MET A 1 0.96 10.77 -8.60
N ARG A 2 0.79 9.50 -8.97
CA ARG A 2 0.51 8.40 -8.02
C ARG A 2 1.83 7.70 -7.68
N ASP A 3 2.57 8.28 -6.75
CA ASP A 3 3.83 7.69 -6.28
C ASP A 3 3.53 6.68 -5.17
N ILE A 4 2.96 5.54 -5.53
CA ILE A 4 2.89 4.39 -4.62
C ILE A 4 4.21 3.63 -4.73
N ARG A 5 4.88 3.47 -3.60
CA ARG A 5 6.11 2.70 -3.44
C ARG A 5 5.87 1.54 -2.50
N VAL A 6 6.64 0.49 -2.74
CA VAL A 6 6.65 -0.72 -1.93
C VAL A 6 8.04 -0.84 -1.35
N ASP A 7 8.14 -0.96 -0.03
CA ASP A 7 9.39 -1.25 0.66
C ASP A 7 9.25 -2.59 1.39
N ASN A 8 10.34 -3.38 1.39
CA ASN A 8 10.40 -4.66 2.05
C ASN A 8 11.26 -4.52 3.31
N GLN A 9 10.62 -4.62 4.47
CA GLN A 9 11.25 -4.53 5.78
C GLN A 9 11.22 -5.90 6.47
N GLY A 10 11.92 -6.86 5.86
CA GLY A 10 12.06 -8.22 6.38
C GLY A 10 10.73 -8.97 6.29
N ASP A 11 10.06 -9.15 7.43
CA ASP A 11 8.80 -9.90 7.52
C ASP A 11 7.56 -9.05 7.14
N SER A 12 7.78 -7.79 6.77
CA SER A 12 6.72 -6.85 6.46
C SER A 12 6.94 -6.11 5.15
N ILE A 13 5.84 -5.89 4.43
CA ILE A 13 5.78 -5.09 3.22
C ILE A 13 5.07 -3.79 3.55
N VAL A 14 5.74 -2.67 3.30
CA VAL A 14 5.20 -1.33 3.54
C VAL A 14 4.77 -0.70 2.22
N LEU A 15 3.48 -0.37 2.13
CA LEU A 15 2.89 0.35 1.02
C LEU A 15 2.75 1.82 1.39
N PHE A 16 3.46 2.72 0.72
CA PHE A 16 3.45 4.14 1.05
C PHE A 16 3.40 5.01 -0.20
N GLY A 17 2.84 6.21 -0.08
CA GLY A 17 2.60 7.07 -1.22
C GLY A 17 1.40 7.99 -1.01
N ARG A 18 1.03 8.72 -2.07
CA ARG A 18 -0.15 9.60 -2.07
C ARG A 18 -1.16 9.15 -3.13
N VAL A 19 -2.43 9.18 -2.75
CA VAL A 19 -3.56 8.87 -3.63
C VAL A 19 -4.64 9.93 -3.50
N ALA A 20 -5.49 10.06 -4.52
CA ALA A 20 -6.52 11.08 -4.56
C ALA A 20 -7.82 10.68 -3.83
N SER A 21 -7.94 9.42 -3.37
CA SER A 21 -9.14 8.98 -2.66
C SER A 21 -8.90 7.78 -1.76
N PHE A 22 -9.76 7.64 -0.74
CA PHE A 22 -9.82 6.45 0.11
C PHE A 22 -10.07 5.16 -0.69
N TYR A 23 -10.87 5.25 -1.75
CA TYR A 23 -11.11 4.13 -2.66
C TYR A 23 -9.80 3.63 -3.29
N GLN A 24 -8.94 4.55 -3.76
CA GLN A 24 -7.64 4.18 -4.32
C GLN A 24 -6.71 3.57 -3.25
N LYS A 25 -6.75 4.08 -2.00
CA LYS A 25 -5.99 3.51 -0.87
C LYS A 25 -6.42 2.08 -0.55
N GLN A 26 -7.71 1.79 -0.55
CA GLN A 26 -8.24 0.44 -0.30
C GLN A 26 -7.93 -0.51 -1.46
N LEU A 27 -8.15 -0.08 -2.70
CA LEU A 27 -7.87 -0.91 -3.87
C LEU A 27 -6.40 -1.33 -3.92
N ALA A 28 -5.47 -0.40 -3.67
CA ALA A 28 -4.04 -0.71 -3.63
C ALA A 28 -3.69 -1.73 -2.55
N GLN A 29 -4.32 -1.66 -1.38
CA GLN A 29 -4.11 -2.63 -0.31
C GLN A 29 -4.57 -4.03 -0.69
N GLU A 30 -5.78 -4.15 -1.22
CA GLU A 30 -6.37 -5.45 -1.55
C GLU A 30 -5.62 -6.13 -2.70
N LEU A 31 -5.19 -5.36 -3.71
CA LEU A 31 -4.35 -5.88 -4.79
C LEU A 31 -3.03 -6.45 -4.26
N VAL A 32 -2.37 -5.75 -3.35
CA VAL A 32 -1.09 -6.20 -2.78
C VAL A 32 -1.29 -7.38 -1.84
N ARG A 33 -2.36 -7.38 -1.03
CA ARG A 33 -2.73 -8.51 -0.16
C ARG A 33 -3.00 -9.79 -0.96
N GLY A 34 -3.54 -9.69 -2.17
CA GLY A 34 -3.73 -10.84 -3.06
C GLY A 34 -2.41 -11.47 -3.57
N VAL A 35 -1.31 -10.72 -3.54
CA VAL A 35 0.00 -11.16 -4.04
C VAL A 35 0.92 -11.60 -2.92
N ILE A 36 0.85 -10.95 -1.75
CA ILE A 36 1.68 -11.30 -0.59
C ILE A 36 0.93 -12.32 0.29
N GLN A 37 1.42 -13.55 0.33
CA GLN A 37 0.76 -14.63 1.08
C GLN A 37 1.35 -14.80 2.50
N ASP A 38 2.64 -14.49 2.68
CA ASP A 38 3.37 -14.80 3.92
C ASP A 38 4.05 -13.60 4.58
N HIS A 39 3.73 -12.37 4.16
CA HIS A 39 4.32 -11.15 4.72
C HIS A 39 3.24 -10.25 5.30
N ALA A 40 3.54 -9.59 6.42
CA ALA A 40 2.63 -8.61 7.00
C ALA A 40 2.53 -7.38 6.08
N LEU A 41 1.32 -6.95 5.71
CA LEU A 41 1.10 -5.74 4.93
C LEU A 41 0.84 -4.53 5.84
N GLN A 42 1.67 -3.50 5.75
CA GLN A 42 1.44 -2.20 6.36
C GLN A 42 1.08 -1.16 5.30
N ASN A 43 -0.15 -0.66 5.32
CA ASN A 43 -0.62 0.37 4.38
C ASN A 43 -0.47 1.78 4.96
N ALA A 44 0.68 2.41 4.67
CA ALA A 44 1.03 3.78 5.01
C ALA A 44 0.69 4.81 3.90
N ILE A 45 -0.16 4.47 2.92
CA ILE A 45 -0.61 5.42 1.89
C ILE A 45 -1.40 6.59 2.53
N SER A 46 -1.13 7.82 2.12
CA SER A 46 -1.90 9.00 2.50
C SER A 46 -2.89 9.38 1.40
N VAL A 47 -4.07 9.87 1.79
CA VAL A 47 -5.03 10.47 0.86
C VAL A 47 -4.78 11.97 0.80
N GLU A 48 -4.64 12.52 -0.40
CA GLU A 48 -4.53 13.97 -0.61
C GLU A 48 -5.85 14.63 -0.16
N SER A 49 -5.73 15.67 0.66
CA SER A 49 -6.85 16.44 1.21
C SER A 49 -7.28 17.55 0.26
#